data_AF-A0A177AQY8-F1
#
_entry.id   AF-A0A177AQY8-F1
#
_cell.length_a   1.000
_cell.length_b   1.000
_cell.length_c   1.000
_cell.angle_alpha   90.00
_cell.angle_beta   90.00
_cell.angle_gamma   90.00
#
_symmetry.space_group_name_H-M   'P 1'
#
loop_
_entity.id
_entity.type
_entity.pdbx_description
1 polymer ?
#
loop_
_entity_poly.entity_id
_entity_poly.type
_entity_poly.pdbx_seq_one_letter_code
_entity_poly.pdbx_strand_id
1 'polypeptide(L)'
;MKMTCSCKRCCIFSILAFSLLILIFGLVTWLVLPTLISKLVRKNLIISTKSSIYDMWVKPTVPIYFTFEFFIVTNRDDIFKGEKPILKKTGPYVYIKERIKKNVVFNSNETVSFNYQNFYYFQKNLSIGPETDMYVFVDFVTAASLSVHYYANETGKMDVFTIFDYPFNTQFFMNMSVNQYIFGYQHPAMMKLNKMYRMHETTEFGVLADDTLRNGSFSKTFEVWTGSDNVHPIGEFASWDYKNYLTYWNTKESNMINGTDGSSWSPGIKRDDILQLFSPELCRSVSLAYENDSSVLGISTFKFVFFIQRL
;
A
#
# COMPACT_ATOMS: atom_id res chain seq x y z
N MET A 1 -23.78 -69.21 -47.31
CA MET A 1 -22.84 -68.61 -46.34
C MET A 1 -23.39 -67.24 -45.95
N LYS A 2 -24.06 -67.14 -44.79
CA LYS A 2 -24.77 -65.95 -44.30
C LYS A 2 -23.98 -65.32 -43.16
N MET A 3 -23.29 -64.22 -43.46
CA MET A 3 -22.73 -63.19 -42.57
C MET A 3 -22.77 -61.91 -43.45
N THR A 4 -23.16 -60.70 -43.08
CA THR A 4 -23.48 -60.01 -41.82
C THR A 4 -24.09 -58.66 -42.23
N CYS A 5 -25.42 -58.48 -42.21
CA CYS A 5 -26.06 -57.20 -42.57
C CYS A 5 -26.60 -56.40 -41.35
N SER A 6 -26.40 -56.92 -40.14
CA SER A 6 -26.81 -56.27 -38.87
C SER A 6 -25.79 -55.24 -38.35
N CYS A 7 -24.56 -55.24 -38.89
CA CYS A 7 -23.43 -54.53 -38.28
C CYS A 7 -23.39 -53.01 -38.61
N LYS A 8 -23.80 -52.58 -39.82
CA LYS A 8 -23.70 -51.16 -40.21
C LYS A 8 -24.65 -50.22 -39.46
N ARG A 9 -25.92 -50.62 -39.26
CA ARG A 9 -26.89 -49.82 -38.49
C ARG A 9 -26.53 -49.77 -37.01
N CYS A 10 -26.15 -50.90 -36.41
CA CYS A 10 -25.66 -50.92 -35.02
C CYS A 10 -24.40 -50.07 -34.82
N CYS A 11 -23.45 -50.08 -35.76
CA CYS A 11 -22.28 -49.20 -35.71
C CYS A 11 -22.65 -47.72 -35.82
N ILE A 12 -23.62 -47.35 -36.68
CA ILE A 12 -24.05 -45.95 -36.80
C ILE A 12 -24.75 -45.49 -35.51
N PHE A 13 -25.62 -46.33 -34.93
CA PHE A 13 -26.27 -46.02 -33.65
C PHE A 13 -25.28 -45.92 -32.49
N SER A 14 -24.25 -46.78 -32.44
CA SER A 14 -23.22 -46.68 -31.40
C SER A 14 -22.32 -45.45 -31.55
N ILE A 15 -21.99 -45.05 -32.79
CA ILE A 15 -21.24 -43.81 -33.06
C ILE A 15 -22.08 -42.57 -32.70
N LEU A 16 -23.38 -42.56 -33.02
CA LEU A 16 -24.30 -41.47 -32.65
C LEU A 16 -24.47 -41.38 -31.12
N ALA A 17 -24.62 -42.52 -30.44
CA ALA A 17 -24.71 -42.54 -28.98
C ALA A 17 -23.41 -42.06 -28.31
N PHE A 18 -22.25 -42.47 -28.83
CA PHE A 18 -20.95 -42.06 -28.30
C PHE A 18 -20.65 -40.57 -28.54
N SER A 19 -20.97 -40.05 -29.74
CA SER A 19 -20.85 -38.62 -30.03
C SER A 19 -21.79 -37.77 -29.17
N LEU A 20 -23.03 -38.24 -28.93
CA LEU A 20 -23.95 -37.59 -28.00
C LEU A 20 -23.40 -37.58 -26.57
N LEU A 21 -22.80 -38.69 -26.10
CA LEU A 21 -22.15 -38.76 -24.79
C LEU A 21 -20.98 -37.79 -24.66
N ILE A 22 -20.12 -37.69 -25.68
CA ILE A 22 -19.02 -36.70 -25.68
C ILE A 22 -19.56 -35.28 -25.66
N LEU A 23 -20.63 -35.01 -26.42
CA LEU A 23 -21.24 -33.68 -26.47
C LEU A 23 -21.87 -33.31 -25.12
N ILE A 24 -22.58 -34.25 -24.47
CA ILE A 24 -23.13 -34.07 -23.12
C ILE A 24 -21.98 -33.85 -22.12
N PHE A 25 -20.91 -34.65 -22.18
CA PHE A 25 -19.76 -34.50 -21.29
C PHE A 25 -19.05 -33.16 -21.50
N GLY A 26 -18.87 -32.72 -22.75
CA GLY A 26 -18.32 -31.42 -23.10
C GLY A 26 -19.18 -30.27 -22.58
N LEU A 27 -20.50 -30.38 -22.68
CA LEU A 27 -21.43 -29.37 -22.18
C LEU A 27 -21.46 -29.32 -20.65
N VAL A 28 -21.48 -30.48 -19.98
CA VAL A 28 -21.42 -30.58 -18.52
C VAL A 28 -20.10 -30.04 -18.00
N THR A 29 -18.97 -30.40 -18.62
CA THR A 29 -17.66 -29.85 -18.22
C THR A 29 -17.61 -28.35 -18.45
N TRP A 30 -18.08 -27.83 -19.58
CA TRP A 30 -18.13 -26.39 -19.84
C TRP A 30 -18.96 -25.61 -18.81
N LEU A 31 -20.09 -26.16 -18.35
CA LEU A 31 -20.94 -25.53 -17.34
C LEU A 31 -20.42 -25.69 -15.90
N VAL A 32 -19.93 -26.87 -15.54
CA VAL A 32 -19.58 -27.20 -14.15
C VAL A 32 -18.14 -26.81 -13.81
N LEU A 33 -17.20 -26.97 -14.74
CA LEU A 33 -15.77 -26.75 -14.50
C LEU A 33 -15.47 -25.33 -13.99
N PRO A 34 -16.01 -24.23 -14.56
CA PRO A 34 -15.74 -22.88 -14.06
C PRO A 34 -16.18 -22.71 -12.59
N THR A 35 -17.31 -23.30 -12.20
CA THR A 35 -17.83 -23.22 -10.82
C THR A 35 -17.01 -24.05 -9.84
N LEU A 36 -16.49 -25.20 -10.28
CA LEU A 36 -15.61 -26.02 -9.46
C LEU A 36 -14.27 -25.31 -9.25
N ILE A 37 -13.69 -24.76 -10.32
CA ILE A 37 -12.45 -23.99 -10.26
C ILE A 37 -12.62 -22.79 -9.31
N SER A 38 -13.68 -22.00 -9.46
CA SER A 38 -13.90 -20.83 -8.59
C SER A 38 -14.05 -21.22 -7.11
N LYS A 39 -14.73 -22.32 -6.81
CA LYS A 39 -14.83 -22.85 -5.43
C LYS A 39 -13.48 -23.32 -4.89
N LEU A 40 -12.69 -24.02 -5.68
CA LEU A 40 -11.35 -24.48 -5.28
C LEU A 40 -10.40 -23.30 -5.06
N VAL A 41 -10.42 -22.32 -5.97
CA VAL A 41 -9.64 -21.08 -5.86
C VAL A 41 -10.05 -20.34 -4.59
N ARG A 42 -11.34 -20.08 -4.37
CA ARG A 42 -11.81 -19.38 -3.17
C ARG A 42 -11.37 -20.12 -1.90
N LYS A 43 -11.57 -21.43 -1.83
CA LYS A 43 -11.18 -22.24 -0.67
C LYS A 43 -9.68 -22.16 -0.36
N ASN A 44 -8.84 -22.13 -1.38
CA ASN A 44 -7.39 -22.00 -1.21
C ASN A 44 -6.95 -20.57 -0.89
N LEU A 45 -7.70 -19.55 -1.30
CA LEU A 45 -7.39 -18.14 -1.05
C LEU A 45 -7.87 -17.63 0.33
N ILE A 46 -8.72 -18.39 1.04
CA ILE A 46 -9.12 -18.04 2.41
C ILE A 46 -7.86 -17.85 3.27
N ILE A 47 -7.80 -16.74 3.98
CA ILE A 47 -6.71 -16.47 4.92
C ILE A 47 -6.93 -17.37 6.14
N SER A 48 -6.12 -18.41 6.26
CA SER A 48 -6.19 -19.38 7.34
C SER A 48 -4.83 -20.05 7.50
N THR A 49 -4.45 -20.43 8.73
CA THR A 49 -3.22 -21.19 9.00
C THR A 49 -3.14 -22.53 8.27
N LYS A 50 -4.27 -23.05 7.78
CA LYS A 50 -4.36 -24.30 7.00
C LYS A 50 -4.20 -24.08 5.49
N SER A 51 -4.24 -22.83 5.03
CA SER A 51 -4.13 -22.51 3.61
C SER A 51 -2.68 -22.65 3.13
N SER A 52 -2.48 -23.15 1.91
CA SER A 52 -1.16 -23.26 1.29
C SER A 52 -0.52 -21.90 0.98
N ILE A 53 -1.31 -20.82 0.91
CA ILE A 53 -0.80 -19.46 0.66
C ILE A 53 -0.52 -18.68 1.94
N TYR A 54 -0.77 -19.25 3.12
CA TYR A 54 -0.66 -18.54 4.39
C TYR A 54 0.73 -17.97 4.62
N ASP A 55 1.78 -18.79 4.41
CA ASP A 55 3.16 -18.34 4.61
C ASP A 55 3.54 -17.20 3.66
N MET A 56 3.06 -17.26 2.41
CA MET A 56 3.23 -16.18 1.42
C MET A 56 2.44 -14.93 1.79
N TRP A 57 1.25 -15.08 2.39
CA TRP A 57 0.46 -13.95 2.90
C TRP A 57 1.12 -13.29 4.11
N VAL A 58 1.73 -14.07 5.01
CA VAL A 58 2.47 -13.57 6.17
C VAL A 58 3.77 -12.87 5.75
N LYS A 59 4.58 -13.52 4.90
CA LYS A 59 5.83 -13.00 4.37
C LYS A 59 5.88 -13.17 2.84
N PRO A 60 5.47 -12.15 2.07
CA PRO A 60 5.60 -12.18 0.62
C PRO A 60 7.05 -12.37 0.18
N THR A 61 7.27 -13.19 -0.83
CA THR A 61 8.61 -13.52 -1.35
C THR A 61 9.08 -12.60 -2.47
N VAL A 62 8.18 -11.78 -3.01
CA VAL A 62 8.47 -10.85 -4.10
C VAL A 62 9.14 -9.60 -3.50
N PRO A 63 10.34 -9.20 -3.97
CA PRO A 63 11.01 -8.01 -3.46
C PRO A 63 10.25 -6.75 -3.87
N ILE A 64 10.00 -5.86 -2.91
CA ILE A 64 9.40 -4.55 -3.16
C ILE A 64 10.53 -3.52 -3.25
N TYR A 65 10.76 -2.97 -4.44
CA TYR A 65 11.70 -1.87 -4.61
C TYR A 65 11.04 -0.55 -4.20
N PHE A 66 11.53 0.05 -3.13
CA PHE A 66 11.06 1.31 -2.58
C PHE A 66 12.08 2.41 -2.92
N THR A 67 11.71 3.29 -3.84
CA THR A 67 12.63 4.24 -4.47
C THR A 67 12.29 5.66 -4.07
N PHE A 68 13.30 6.42 -3.65
CA PHE A 68 13.20 7.84 -3.37
C PHE A 68 13.87 8.66 -4.47
N GLU A 69 13.17 9.69 -4.92
CA GLU A 69 13.68 10.74 -5.79
C GLU A 69 13.34 12.08 -5.16
N PHE A 70 14.29 13.01 -5.17
CA PHE A 70 14.19 14.29 -4.49
C PHE A 70 14.22 15.45 -5.48
N PHE A 71 13.54 16.53 -5.14
CA PHE A 71 13.68 17.82 -5.79
C PHE A 71 14.54 18.74 -4.92
N ILE A 72 15.83 18.84 -5.25
CA ILE A 72 16.81 19.62 -4.49
C ILE A 72 16.75 21.08 -4.90
N VAL A 73 16.66 21.98 -3.92
CA VAL A 73 16.65 23.43 -4.13
C VAL A 73 18.08 23.93 -4.39
N THR A 74 18.26 24.65 -5.50
CA THR A 74 19.59 25.13 -5.92
C THR A 74 19.85 26.61 -5.64
N ASN A 75 18.81 27.42 -5.45
CA ASN A 75 18.87 28.88 -5.26
C ASN A 75 18.27 29.34 -3.92
N ARG A 76 18.61 28.67 -2.81
CA ARG A 76 17.99 28.91 -1.50
C ARG A 76 18.03 30.38 -1.03
N ASP A 77 19.15 31.08 -1.30
CA ASP A 77 19.36 32.45 -0.81
C ASP A 77 18.51 33.47 -1.60
N ASP A 78 18.15 33.14 -2.85
CA ASP A 78 17.32 33.98 -3.70
C ASP A 78 15.83 33.81 -3.39
N ILE A 79 15.42 32.63 -2.90
CA ILE A 79 14.04 32.39 -2.45
C ILE A 79 13.66 33.38 -1.35
N PHE A 80 14.57 33.67 -0.42
CA PHE A 80 14.32 34.66 0.64
C PHE A 80 14.22 36.10 0.12
N LYS A 81 14.65 36.37 -1.11
CA LYS A 81 14.48 37.66 -1.80
C LYS A 81 13.17 37.72 -2.61
N GLY A 82 12.39 36.63 -2.63
CA GLY A 82 11.14 36.51 -3.37
C GLY A 82 11.27 35.84 -4.74
N GLU A 83 12.46 35.34 -5.11
CA GLU A 83 12.65 34.62 -6.36
C GLU A 83 12.00 33.23 -6.32
N LYS A 84 11.66 32.68 -7.49
CA LYS A 84 11.05 31.34 -7.59
C LYS A 84 12.07 30.23 -7.28
N PRO A 85 11.69 29.16 -6.57
CA PRO A 85 12.57 28.02 -6.33
C PRO A 85 12.98 27.32 -7.64
N ILE A 86 14.28 27.07 -7.79
CA ILE A 86 14.87 26.27 -8.88
C ILE A 86 15.19 24.88 -8.34
N LEU A 87 14.46 23.89 -8.83
CA LEU A 87 14.53 22.50 -8.38
C LEU A 87 15.34 21.64 -9.34
N LYS A 88 16.23 20.81 -8.79
CA LYS A 88 16.96 19.77 -9.52
C LYS A 88 16.53 18.40 -9.04
N LYS A 89 16.03 17.56 -9.95
CA LYS A 89 15.69 16.16 -9.65
C LYS A 89 16.97 15.36 -9.37
N THR A 90 17.03 14.67 -8.23
CA THR A 90 18.17 13.87 -7.78
C THR A 90 17.69 12.51 -7.26
N GLY A 91 18.36 11.45 -7.67
CA GLY A 91 18.01 10.07 -7.35
C GLY A 91 18.34 9.13 -8.52
N PRO A 92 17.95 7.86 -8.45
CA PRO A 92 17.18 7.25 -7.36
C PRO A 92 18.05 6.86 -6.16
N TYR A 93 17.44 6.83 -4.96
CA TYR A 93 17.94 6.10 -3.79
C TYR A 93 17.00 4.93 -3.52
N VAL A 94 17.49 3.71 -3.71
CA VAL A 94 16.66 2.50 -3.79
C VAL A 94 16.85 1.65 -2.53
N TYR A 95 15.74 1.21 -1.96
CA TYR A 95 15.69 0.28 -0.84
C TYR A 95 14.86 -0.95 -1.24
N ILE A 96 15.26 -2.14 -0.80
CA ILE A 96 14.35 -3.29 -0.78
C ILE A 96 13.53 -3.17 0.51
N LYS A 97 12.21 -3.12 0.36
CA LYS A 97 11.26 -3.11 1.48
C LYS A 97 10.75 -4.53 1.72
N GLU A 98 11.05 -5.10 2.89
CA GLU A 98 10.38 -6.31 3.37
C GLU A 98 9.22 -5.92 4.29
N ARG A 99 8.06 -6.55 4.10
CA ARG A 99 6.89 -6.39 4.98
C ARG A 99 6.48 -7.75 5.51
N ILE A 100 6.47 -7.89 6.83
CA ILE A 100 6.14 -9.16 7.50
C ILE A 100 4.93 -8.94 8.39
N LYS A 101 3.89 -9.77 8.26
CA LYS A 101 2.77 -9.77 9.19
C LYS A 101 3.19 -10.48 10.49
N LYS A 102 3.01 -9.82 11.62
CA LYS A 102 3.34 -10.30 12.96
C LYS A 102 2.11 -10.16 13.86
N ASN A 103 2.16 -10.82 15.02
CA ASN A 103 1.06 -10.83 16.00
C ASN A 103 -0.28 -11.23 15.35
N VAL A 104 -0.24 -12.25 14.48
CA VAL A 104 -1.42 -12.68 13.73
C VAL A 104 -2.38 -13.39 14.68
N VAL A 105 -3.61 -12.87 14.78
CA VAL A 105 -4.68 -13.41 15.63
C VAL A 105 -5.92 -13.59 14.78
N PHE A 106 -6.45 -14.81 14.73
CA PHE A 106 -7.73 -15.11 14.09
C PHE A 106 -8.86 -14.91 15.09
N ASN A 107 -9.86 -14.12 14.69
CA ASN A 107 -10.97 -13.71 15.55
C ASN A 107 -12.21 -14.59 15.30
N SER A 108 -13.13 -14.60 16.25
CA SER A 108 -14.40 -15.34 16.13
C SER A 108 -15.40 -14.73 15.15
N ASN A 109 -15.19 -13.47 14.75
CA ASN A 109 -16.00 -12.75 13.76
C ASN A 109 -15.48 -12.96 12.33
N GLU A 110 -14.75 -14.04 12.04
CA GLU A 110 -14.22 -14.36 10.70
C GLU A 110 -13.20 -13.36 10.14
N THR A 111 -12.62 -12.52 11.00
CA THR A 111 -11.52 -11.61 10.67
C THR A 111 -10.18 -12.14 11.18
N VAL A 112 -9.09 -11.53 10.69
CA VAL A 112 -7.74 -11.73 11.20
C VAL A 112 -7.10 -10.38 11.50
N SER A 113 -6.53 -10.25 12.69
CA SER A 113 -5.80 -9.09 13.14
C SER A 113 -4.29 -9.33 13.07
N PHE A 114 -3.51 -8.32 12.67
CA PHE A 114 -2.06 -8.39 12.61
C PHE A 114 -1.42 -6.99 12.59
N ASN A 115 -0.11 -6.95 12.83
CA ASN A 115 0.72 -5.76 12.61
C ASN A 115 1.71 -6.04 11.47
N TYR A 116 1.98 -5.04 10.63
CA TYR A 116 3.11 -5.08 9.72
C TYR A 116 4.39 -4.72 10.46
N GLN A 117 5.44 -5.50 10.23
CA GLN A 117 6.81 -5.12 10.57
C GLN A 117 7.56 -4.84 9.27
N ASN A 118 8.00 -3.60 9.09
CA ASN A 118 8.63 -3.15 7.86
C ASN A 118 10.16 -3.09 8.01
N PHE A 119 10.89 -3.58 7.02
CA PHE A 119 12.34 -3.46 6.96
C PHE A 119 12.78 -2.81 5.65
N TYR A 120 13.83 -1.98 5.70
CA TYR A 120 14.38 -1.28 4.55
C TYR A 120 15.86 -1.60 4.39
N TYR A 121 16.23 -2.14 3.23
CA TYR A 121 17.61 -2.54 2.92
C TYR A 121 18.14 -1.74 1.74
N PHE A 122 19.06 -0.81 2.01
CA PHE A 122 19.62 0.07 0.99
C PHE A 122 20.35 -0.70 -0.12
N GLN A 123 20.09 -0.33 -1.37
CA GLN A 123 20.69 -0.94 -2.56
C GLN A 123 21.63 0.06 -3.23
N LYS A 124 22.89 0.06 -2.80
CA LYS A 124 23.92 0.97 -3.33
C LYS A 124 24.13 0.83 -4.84
N ASN A 125 24.02 -0.39 -5.37
CA ASN A 125 24.19 -0.70 -6.80
C ASN A 125 23.06 -0.16 -7.70
N LEU A 126 21.86 0.04 -7.15
CA LEU A 126 20.71 0.59 -7.86
C LEU A 126 20.50 2.07 -7.57
N SER A 127 21.33 2.66 -6.71
CA SER A 127 21.23 4.05 -6.28
C SER A 127 22.29 4.91 -6.96
N ILE A 128 22.00 6.20 -7.13
CA ILE A 128 22.94 7.16 -7.73
C ILE A 128 24.19 7.40 -6.87
N GLY A 129 24.06 7.28 -5.54
CA GLY A 129 25.10 7.54 -4.56
C GLY A 129 24.79 6.89 -3.22
N PRO A 130 25.66 7.05 -2.20
CA PRO A 130 25.40 6.54 -0.86
C PRO A 130 24.31 7.34 -0.15
N GLU A 131 23.62 6.70 0.80
CA GLU A 131 22.62 7.33 1.67
C GLU A 131 23.18 8.45 2.58
N THR A 132 24.51 8.60 2.63
CA THR A 132 25.23 9.69 3.32
C THR A 132 25.35 10.96 2.48
N ASP A 133 24.92 10.95 1.21
CA ASP A 133 24.93 12.15 0.36
C ASP A 133 24.13 13.27 1.01
N MET A 134 24.74 14.46 1.07
CA MET A 134 24.19 15.63 1.73
C MET A 134 23.54 16.57 0.71
N TYR A 135 22.32 17.00 1.00
CA TYR A 135 21.63 18.02 0.20
C TYR A 135 20.98 19.06 1.10
N VAL A 136 20.61 20.18 0.48
CA VAL A 136 19.80 21.21 1.10
C VAL A 136 18.33 20.80 0.96
N PHE A 137 17.71 20.41 2.06
CA PHE A 137 16.30 20.07 2.12
C PHE A 137 15.50 21.14 2.87
N VAL A 138 14.19 21.15 2.65
CA VAL A 138 13.25 21.89 3.51
C VAL A 138 13.24 21.22 4.88
N ASP A 139 13.41 22.00 5.94
CA ASP A 139 13.31 21.51 7.31
C ASP A 139 11.85 21.27 7.69
N PHE A 140 11.54 20.06 8.19
CA PHE A 140 10.15 19.67 8.48
C PHE A 140 9.54 20.48 9.62
N VAL A 141 10.32 20.83 10.64
CA VAL A 141 9.83 21.54 11.83
C VAL A 141 9.40 22.94 11.43
N THR A 142 10.27 23.69 10.76
CA THR A 142 9.95 25.04 10.29
C THR A 142 8.80 25.06 9.28
N ALA A 143 8.76 24.12 8.33
CA ALA A 143 7.66 24.03 7.38
C ALA A 143 6.32 23.74 8.08
N ALA A 144 6.30 22.80 9.02
CA ALA A 144 5.10 22.48 9.80
C ALA A 144 4.67 23.66 10.68
N SER A 145 5.60 24.31 11.38
CA SER A 145 5.32 25.48 12.22
C SER A 145 4.74 26.63 11.40
N LEU A 146 5.32 26.97 10.24
CA LEU A 146 4.78 28.01 9.36
C LEU A 146 3.39 27.65 8.83
N SER A 147 3.16 26.38 8.48
CA SER A 147 1.83 25.91 8.07
C SER A 147 0.80 26.07 9.19
N VAL A 148 1.13 25.68 10.42
CA VAL A 148 0.25 25.85 11.58
C VAL A 148 -0.07 27.32 11.81
N HIS A 149 0.93 28.21 11.77
CA HIS A 149 0.70 29.64 11.94
C HIS A 149 -0.22 30.23 10.87
N TYR A 150 -0.09 29.80 9.62
CA TYR A 150 -0.89 30.31 8.51
C TYR A 150 -2.34 29.79 8.54
N TYR A 151 -2.54 28.50 8.80
CA TYR A 151 -3.85 27.84 8.69
C TYR A 151 -4.61 27.70 10.01
N ALA A 152 -3.99 27.91 11.17
CA ALA A 152 -4.69 27.83 12.45
C ALA A 152 -5.65 29.01 12.67
N ASN A 153 -6.75 28.73 13.35
CA ASN A 153 -7.67 29.76 13.87
C ASN A 153 -6.96 30.69 14.87
N GLU A 154 -7.51 31.87 15.15
CA GLU A 154 -6.85 32.88 16.01
C GLU A 154 -6.40 32.36 17.39
N THR A 155 -7.16 31.43 17.99
CA THR A 155 -6.81 30.78 19.26
C THR A 155 -5.70 29.72 19.14
N GLY A 156 -5.43 29.20 17.94
CA GLY A 156 -4.36 28.23 17.66
C GLY A 156 -3.15 28.83 16.96
N LYS A 157 -3.17 30.13 16.62
CA LYS A 157 -2.01 30.83 16.06
C LYS A 157 -0.93 30.95 17.14
N MET A 158 0.05 30.06 17.05
CA MET A 158 1.26 30.18 17.84
C MET A 158 2.19 31.23 17.21
N ASP A 159 2.93 31.94 18.06
CA ASP A 159 4.06 32.76 17.60
C ASP A 159 5.23 31.85 17.24
N VAL A 160 5.17 31.33 16.02
CA VAL A 160 6.17 30.40 15.48
C VAL A 160 7.45 31.10 15.05
N PHE A 161 7.48 32.44 15.02
CA PHE A 161 8.68 33.17 14.60
C PHE A 161 9.80 33.07 15.64
N THR A 162 9.43 32.84 16.91
CA THR A 162 10.37 32.61 18.01
C THR A 162 11.37 31.46 17.77
N ILE A 163 11.03 30.45 16.96
CA ILE A 163 11.94 29.34 16.65
C ILE A 163 13.08 29.76 15.71
N PHE A 164 12.90 30.85 14.96
CA PHE A 164 13.91 31.42 14.06
C PHE A 164 14.86 32.39 14.80
N ASP A 165 14.42 32.94 15.94
CA ASP A 165 15.20 33.86 16.75
C ASP A 165 16.05 33.16 17.83
N TYR A 166 16.88 33.95 18.53
CA TYR A 166 17.64 33.48 19.69
C TYR A 166 16.68 32.98 20.78
N PRO A 167 16.92 31.79 21.38
CA PRO A 167 18.14 30.96 21.36
C PRO A 167 18.13 29.79 20.35
N PHE A 168 17.10 29.67 19.52
CA PHE A 168 16.89 28.52 18.65
C PHE A 168 17.62 28.66 17.31
N ASN A 169 17.53 29.83 16.66
CA ASN A 169 18.19 30.18 15.40
C ASN A 169 17.94 29.14 14.28
N THR A 170 16.71 28.66 14.14
CA THR A 170 16.36 27.65 13.12
C THR A 170 16.33 28.27 11.72
N GLN A 171 16.56 27.47 10.68
CA GLN A 171 16.50 27.89 9.28
C GLN A 171 15.46 27.05 8.52
N PHE A 172 14.81 27.65 7.52
CA PHE A 172 13.83 26.93 6.69
C PHE A 172 14.46 25.84 5.81
N PHE A 173 15.72 26.02 5.44
CA PHE A 173 16.49 25.02 4.71
C PHE A 173 17.61 24.48 5.59
N MET A 174 17.83 23.17 5.54
CA MET A 174 18.86 22.50 6.34
C MET A 174 19.65 21.53 5.47
N ASN A 175 20.96 21.43 5.74
CA ASN A 175 21.81 20.41 5.15
C ASN A 175 21.58 19.09 5.89
N MET A 176 21.08 18.08 5.19
CA MET A 176 20.84 16.74 5.75
C MET A 176 21.31 15.67 4.76
N SER A 177 21.69 14.51 5.29
CA SER A 177 21.92 13.35 4.45
C SER A 177 20.59 12.77 3.97
N VAL A 178 20.64 12.00 2.88
CA VAL A 178 19.45 11.28 2.39
C VAL A 178 18.87 10.35 3.46
N ASN A 179 19.71 9.62 4.20
CA ASN A 179 19.27 8.76 5.31
C ASN A 179 18.54 9.59 6.38
N GLN A 180 19.13 10.71 6.81
CA GLN A 180 18.53 11.59 7.81
C GLN A 180 17.17 12.12 7.37
N TYR A 181 17.06 12.58 6.12
CA TYR A 181 15.83 13.14 5.59
C TYR A 181 14.71 12.09 5.47
N ILE A 182 15.04 10.86 5.05
CA ILE A 182 14.07 9.77 4.93
C ILE A 182 13.67 9.22 6.30
N PHE A 183 14.63 8.76 7.10
CA PHE A 183 14.36 7.91 8.25
C PHE A 183 14.33 8.63 9.58
N GLY A 184 14.96 9.81 9.69
CA GLY A 184 14.96 10.56 10.93
C GLY A 184 16.24 11.35 11.19
N TYR A 185 16.08 12.55 11.74
CA TYR A 185 17.14 13.32 12.40
C TYR A 185 16.58 14.00 13.64
N GLN A 186 17.46 14.25 14.62
CA GLN A 186 17.11 15.00 15.82
C GLN A 186 17.16 16.50 15.52
N HIS A 187 16.05 17.21 15.68
CA HIS A 187 15.95 18.64 15.40
C HIS A 187 16.52 19.48 16.56
N PRO A 188 17.60 20.26 16.36
CA PRO A 188 18.29 20.96 17.45
C PRO A 188 17.40 21.91 18.25
N ALA A 189 16.46 22.61 17.59
CA ALA A 189 15.57 23.53 18.29
C ALA A 189 14.58 22.80 19.20
N MET A 190 14.07 21.64 18.77
CA MET A 190 13.13 20.84 19.56
C MET A 190 13.83 20.24 20.78
N MET A 191 15.08 19.77 20.61
CA MET A 191 15.90 19.32 21.73
C MET A 191 16.16 20.43 22.76
N LYS A 192 16.50 21.64 22.30
CA LYS A 192 16.68 22.81 23.18
C LYS A 192 15.39 23.18 23.89
N LEU A 193 14.26 23.17 23.19
CA LEU A 193 12.94 23.51 23.72
C LEU A 193 12.53 22.54 24.83
N ASN A 194 12.65 21.23 24.59
CA ASN A 194 12.41 20.21 25.60
C ASN A 194 13.30 20.40 26.84
N LYS A 195 14.59 20.70 26.63
CA LYS A 195 15.52 20.93 27.74
C LYS A 195 15.20 22.20 28.54
N MET A 196 14.87 23.29 27.86
CA MET A 196 14.62 24.61 28.46
C MET A 196 13.34 24.61 29.30
N TYR A 197 12.27 24.02 28.76
CA TYR A 197 10.95 24.03 29.38
C TYR A 197 10.58 22.72 30.07
N ARG A 198 11.50 21.74 30.11
CA ARG A 198 11.27 20.39 30.68
C ARG A 198 10.07 19.69 30.05
N MET A 199 9.94 19.83 28.73
CA MET A 199 8.92 19.17 27.93
C MET A 199 9.44 17.85 27.36
N HIS A 200 8.51 17.00 26.91
CA HIS A 200 8.80 15.69 26.33
C HIS A 200 8.20 15.57 24.91
N GLU A 201 8.30 16.65 24.13
CA GLU A 201 7.80 16.66 22.75
C GLU A 201 8.70 15.86 21.81
N THR A 202 8.17 15.50 20.65
CA THR A 202 8.94 14.81 19.60
C THR A 202 10.12 15.66 19.13
N THR A 203 11.32 15.07 19.14
CA THR A 203 12.55 15.71 18.67
C THR A 203 13.06 15.13 17.36
N GLU A 204 12.50 14.02 16.89
CA GLU A 204 12.94 13.33 15.69
C GLU A 204 11.97 13.52 14.52
N PHE A 205 12.50 13.93 13.37
CA PHE A 205 11.70 14.28 12.19
C PHE A 205 12.31 13.68 10.93
N GLY A 206 11.48 13.40 9.94
CA GLY A 206 11.85 12.74 8.68
C GLY A 206 10.60 12.21 7.97
N VAL A 207 10.73 11.85 6.69
CA VAL A 207 9.59 11.36 5.88
C VAL A 207 8.94 10.12 6.50
N LEU A 208 9.75 9.21 7.04
CA LEU A 208 9.35 7.96 7.68
C LEU A 208 9.77 7.91 9.16
N ALA A 209 9.94 9.07 9.80
CA ALA A 209 10.37 9.15 11.19
C ALA A 209 9.27 8.76 12.19
N ASP A 210 8.03 8.58 11.74
CA ASP A 210 6.95 8.05 12.56
C ASP A 210 7.32 6.66 13.11
N ASP A 211 7.06 6.44 14.40
CA ASP A 211 7.44 5.22 15.12
C ASP A 211 6.86 3.94 14.51
N THR A 212 5.81 4.03 13.69
CA THR A 212 5.16 2.90 13.03
C THR A 212 5.70 2.62 11.62
N LEU A 213 6.53 3.52 11.07
CA LEU A 213 7.09 3.46 9.72
C LEU A 213 8.60 3.17 9.71
N ARG A 214 9.28 3.32 10.85
CA ARG A 214 10.71 3.08 11.02
C ARG A 214 11.12 1.64 10.71
N ASN A 215 12.40 1.47 10.40
CA ASN A 215 13.00 0.16 10.15
C ASN A 215 12.85 -0.76 11.38
N GLY A 216 12.21 -1.92 11.20
CA GLY A 216 11.95 -2.91 12.23
C GLY A 216 10.78 -2.58 13.17
N SER A 217 10.13 -1.44 13.01
CA SER A 217 8.97 -1.05 13.83
C SER A 217 7.69 -1.80 13.46
N PHE A 218 6.74 -1.82 14.39
CA PHE A 218 5.41 -2.38 14.17
C PHE A 218 4.44 -1.28 13.75
N SER A 219 3.67 -1.55 12.71
CA SER A 219 2.53 -0.73 12.33
C SER A 219 1.43 -0.79 13.39
N LYS A 220 0.47 0.13 13.28
CA LYS A 220 -0.85 -0.03 13.90
C LYS A 220 -1.52 -1.33 13.49
N THR A 221 -2.52 -1.76 14.25
CA THR A 221 -3.24 -3.02 14.01
C THR A 221 -4.12 -2.93 12.78
N PHE A 222 -3.98 -3.92 11.89
CA PHE A 222 -4.85 -4.14 10.74
C PHE A 222 -5.80 -5.28 11.10
N GLU A 223 -7.08 -5.10 10.86
CA GLU A 223 -8.09 -6.17 10.94
C GLU A 223 -8.74 -6.31 9.57
N VAL A 224 -8.61 -7.50 8.98
CA VAL A 224 -9.14 -7.78 7.64
C VAL A 224 -10.03 -9.02 7.65
N TRP A 225 -10.99 -9.05 6.74
CA TRP A 225 -11.83 -10.22 6.52
C TRP A 225 -11.03 -11.36 5.92
N THR A 226 -11.18 -12.56 6.50
CA THR A 226 -10.47 -13.76 6.01
C THR A 226 -11.07 -14.29 4.70
N GLY A 227 -12.33 -13.93 4.43
CA GLY A 227 -13.19 -14.45 3.37
C GLY A 227 -13.56 -15.93 3.55
N SER A 228 -13.48 -16.43 4.79
CA SER A 228 -14.03 -17.73 5.19
C SER A 228 -15.55 -17.80 4.98
N ASP A 229 -16.23 -16.67 5.14
CA ASP A 229 -17.64 -16.53 4.81
C ASP A 229 -17.87 -16.17 3.33
N ASN A 230 -19.11 -16.36 2.89
CA ASN A 230 -19.51 -16.00 1.53
C ASN A 230 -19.93 -14.52 1.39
N VAL A 231 -19.81 -13.74 2.45
CA VAL A 231 -20.39 -12.40 2.57
C VAL A 231 -19.32 -11.33 2.38
N HIS A 232 -18.18 -11.48 3.04
CA HIS A 232 -17.11 -10.50 3.06
C HIS A 232 -15.99 -10.89 2.08
N PRO A 233 -15.49 -9.92 1.29
CA PRO A 233 -14.35 -10.17 0.41
C PRO A 233 -13.06 -10.46 1.18
N ILE A 234 -12.23 -11.36 0.65
CA ILE A 234 -10.93 -11.73 1.22
C ILE A 234 -10.01 -10.50 1.25
N GLY A 235 -9.42 -10.22 2.42
CA GLY A 235 -8.38 -9.21 2.61
C GLY A 235 -8.89 -7.77 2.67
N GLU A 236 -10.21 -7.55 2.62
CA GLU A 236 -10.77 -6.22 2.84
C GLU A 236 -10.70 -5.82 4.31
N PHE A 237 -10.53 -4.53 4.56
CA PHE A 237 -10.48 -3.98 5.91
C PHE A 237 -11.83 -4.15 6.62
N ALA A 238 -11.77 -4.72 7.82
CA ALA A 238 -12.83 -4.61 8.82
C ALA A 238 -12.60 -3.39 9.72
N SER A 239 -11.36 -3.18 10.14
CA SER A 239 -10.94 -2.00 10.90
C SER A 239 -9.44 -1.72 10.74
N TRP A 240 -9.04 -0.49 11.01
CA TRP A 240 -7.65 -0.07 11.15
C TRP A 240 -7.49 0.69 12.46
N ASP A 241 -6.52 0.28 13.26
CA ASP A 241 -6.31 0.84 14.61
C ASP A 241 -7.58 0.82 15.46
N TYR A 242 -8.32 -0.30 15.38
CA TYR A 242 -9.60 -0.53 16.07
C TYR A 242 -10.74 0.42 15.67
N LYS A 243 -10.59 1.13 14.54
CA LYS A 243 -11.59 2.04 13.98
C LYS A 243 -12.02 1.57 12.59
N ASN A 244 -13.31 1.65 12.33
CA ASN A 244 -13.91 1.31 11.03
C ASN A 244 -14.16 2.53 10.13
N TYR A 245 -13.79 3.73 10.58
CA TYR A 245 -13.75 4.96 9.79
C TYR A 245 -12.66 5.90 10.31
N LEU A 246 -12.21 6.80 9.44
CA LEU A 246 -11.24 7.85 9.73
C LEU A 246 -11.94 9.07 10.35
N THR A 247 -11.16 9.99 10.90
CA THR A 247 -11.68 11.24 11.47
C THR A 247 -10.97 12.47 10.91
N TYR A 248 -10.33 12.30 9.75
CA TYR A 248 -9.45 13.30 9.14
C TYR A 248 -10.20 14.22 8.18
N TRP A 249 -11.29 13.73 7.58
CA TRP A 249 -11.99 14.41 6.50
C TRP A 249 -13.33 15.00 6.95
N ASN A 250 -13.83 15.99 6.21
CA ASN A 250 -15.06 16.69 6.57
C ASN A 250 -16.34 15.89 6.29
N THR A 251 -16.29 14.89 5.39
CA THR A 251 -17.46 14.09 5.01
C THR A 251 -17.35 12.65 5.49
N LYS A 252 -18.50 12.02 5.73
CA LYS A 252 -18.56 10.63 6.17
C LYS A 252 -17.95 9.71 5.11
N GLU A 253 -18.23 9.98 3.85
CA GLU A 253 -17.79 9.19 2.69
C GLU A 253 -16.26 9.22 2.55
N SER A 254 -15.64 10.39 2.73
CA SER A 254 -14.17 10.52 2.64
C SER A 254 -13.44 9.83 3.80
N ASN A 255 -14.14 9.64 4.92
CA ASN A 255 -13.63 8.93 6.09
C ASN A 255 -13.85 7.42 6.04
N MET A 256 -14.55 6.88 5.03
CA MET A 256 -14.74 5.44 4.93
C MET A 256 -13.42 4.72 4.66
N ILE A 257 -13.20 3.60 5.35
CA ILE A 257 -12.10 2.68 5.11
C ILE A 257 -12.64 1.58 4.19
N ASN A 258 -12.32 1.70 2.90
CA ASN A 258 -12.83 0.81 1.85
C ASN A 258 -11.70 0.04 1.17
N GLY A 259 -11.99 -1.22 0.82
CA GLY A 259 -11.14 -2.08 0.00
C GLY A 259 -10.09 -2.84 0.78
N THR A 260 -9.05 -3.29 0.07
CA THR A 260 -7.91 -4.02 0.64
C THR A 260 -6.73 -3.09 0.86
N ASP A 261 -5.58 -3.62 1.31
CA ASP A 261 -4.32 -2.88 1.39
C ASP A 261 -3.54 -2.83 0.07
N GLY A 262 -4.15 -3.33 -1.02
CA GLY A 262 -3.60 -3.28 -2.37
C GLY A 262 -2.58 -4.37 -2.68
N SER A 263 -2.31 -5.27 -1.74
CA SER A 263 -1.45 -6.43 -1.97
C SER A 263 -2.18 -7.56 -2.69
N SER A 264 -3.49 -7.69 -2.48
CA SER A 264 -4.34 -8.67 -3.12
C SER A 264 -5.81 -8.23 -3.11
N TRP A 265 -6.62 -8.92 -3.92
CA TRP A 265 -8.06 -8.73 -4.00
C TRP A 265 -8.75 -10.10 -4.07
N SER A 266 -10.06 -10.11 -3.81
CA SER A 266 -10.87 -11.30 -3.99
C SER A 266 -10.87 -11.81 -5.44
N PRO A 267 -10.98 -13.13 -5.66
CA PRO A 267 -10.97 -13.70 -7.00
C PRO A 267 -12.23 -13.30 -7.79
N GLY A 268 -12.12 -13.34 -9.12
CA GLY A 268 -13.27 -13.08 -10.02
C GLY A 268 -13.44 -11.63 -10.45
N ILE A 269 -12.38 -10.82 -10.35
CA ILE A 269 -12.35 -9.43 -10.83
C ILE A 269 -12.71 -9.38 -12.32
N LYS A 270 -13.51 -8.38 -12.68
CA LYS A 270 -13.96 -8.07 -14.05
C LYS A 270 -13.44 -6.71 -14.50
N ARG A 271 -13.58 -6.42 -15.79
CA ARG A 271 -13.10 -5.17 -16.40
C ARG A 271 -13.93 -3.94 -15.99
N ASP A 272 -15.19 -4.14 -15.59
CA ASP A 272 -16.12 -3.12 -15.14
C ASP A 272 -16.07 -2.86 -13.62
N ASP A 273 -15.27 -3.63 -12.88
CA ASP A 273 -15.11 -3.45 -11.45
C ASP A 273 -14.30 -2.19 -11.13
N ILE A 274 -14.68 -1.51 -10.04
CA ILE A 274 -13.89 -0.44 -9.42
C ILE A 274 -13.28 -1.01 -8.14
N LEU A 275 -11.96 -1.18 -8.13
CA LEU A 275 -11.26 -1.73 -6.98
C LEU A 275 -10.96 -0.62 -5.98
N GLN A 276 -11.25 -0.86 -4.71
CA GLN A 276 -10.92 0.07 -3.63
C GLN A 276 -9.63 -0.38 -2.93
N LEU A 277 -8.86 0.61 -2.49
CA LEU A 277 -7.62 0.47 -1.74
C LEU A 277 -7.66 1.45 -0.58
N PHE A 278 -7.40 1.00 0.64
CA PHE A 278 -7.11 1.87 1.76
C PHE A 278 -5.61 1.90 2.04
N SER A 279 -5.01 3.09 2.03
CA SER A 279 -3.61 3.29 2.43
C SER A 279 -3.56 4.18 3.68
N PRO A 280 -3.09 3.66 4.81
CA PRO A 280 -2.82 4.45 6.01
C PRO A 280 -1.87 5.62 5.74
N GLU A 281 -0.87 5.43 4.86
CA GLU A 281 0.11 6.46 4.51
C GLU A 281 -0.49 7.60 3.68
N LEU A 282 -1.53 7.32 2.88
CA LEU A 282 -2.31 8.36 2.18
C LEU A 282 -3.43 8.95 3.03
N CYS A 283 -3.66 8.42 4.23
CA CYS A 283 -4.75 8.79 5.14
C CYS A 283 -6.15 8.72 4.50
N ARG A 284 -6.36 7.87 3.49
CA ARG A 284 -7.65 7.75 2.78
C ARG A 284 -7.78 6.45 1.98
N SER A 285 -9.02 6.15 1.59
CA SER A 285 -9.30 5.20 0.51
C SER A 285 -9.23 5.88 -0.86
N VAL A 286 -8.80 5.09 -1.85
CA VAL A 286 -8.64 5.47 -3.26
C VAL A 286 -9.17 4.36 -4.15
N SER A 287 -9.66 4.76 -5.32
CA SER A 287 -10.27 3.85 -6.29
C SER A 287 -9.35 3.62 -7.49
N LEU A 288 -9.36 2.39 -7.98
CA LEU A 288 -8.63 1.95 -9.16
C LEU A 288 -9.63 1.53 -10.24
N ALA A 289 -9.41 1.98 -11.47
CA ALA A 289 -10.21 1.60 -12.62
C ALA A 289 -9.36 0.81 -13.61
N TYR A 290 -10.02 -0.10 -14.32
CA TYR A 290 -9.40 -0.86 -15.40
C TYR A 290 -8.91 0.10 -16.51
N GLU A 291 -7.69 -0.13 -16.98
CA GLU A 291 -7.10 0.55 -18.13
C GLU A 291 -7.08 -0.37 -19.35
N ASN A 292 -6.36 -1.49 -19.27
CA ASN A 292 -6.22 -2.44 -20.35
C ASN A 292 -5.81 -3.85 -19.89
N ASP A 293 -6.02 -4.83 -20.77
CA ASP A 293 -5.46 -6.18 -20.61
C ASP A 293 -3.93 -6.12 -20.74
N SER A 294 -3.24 -6.96 -19.99
CA SER A 294 -1.77 -7.03 -19.92
C SER A 294 -1.31 -8.48 -19.76
N SER A 295 0.01 -8.71 -19.85
CA SER A 295 0.58 -10.00 -19.47
C SER A 295 1.87 -9.82 -18.69
N VAL A 296 1.99 -10.55 -17.58
CA VAL A 296 3.17 -10.58 -16.72
C VAL A 296 3.66 -12.01 -16.65
N LEU A 297 4.90 -12.25 -17.10
CA LEU A 297 5.52 -13.58 -17.12
C LEU A 297 4.65 -14.66 -17.82
N GLY A 298 3.93 -14.27 -18.87
CA GLY A 298 3.04 -15.17 -19.63
C GLY A 298 1.65 -15.39 -19.02
N ILE A 299 1.37 -14.80 -17.86
CA ILE A 299 0.04 -14.84 -17.22
C ILE A 299 -0.77 -13.65 -17.72
N SER A 300 -2.02 -13.86 -18.12
CA SER A 300 -2.93 -12.77 -18.51
C SER A 300 -3.40 -12.02 -17.27
N THR A 301 -3.31 -10.69 -17.30
CA THR A 301 -3.60 -9.80 -16.17
C THR A 301 -4.43 -8.61 -16.62
N PHE A 302 -5.19 -8.02 -15.69
CA PHE A 302 -5.85 -6.74 -15.91
C PHE A 302 -5.02 -5.63 -15.27
N LYS A 303 -4.73 -4.57 -16.03
CA LYS A 303 -4.05 -3.40 -15.50
C LYS A 303 -5.09 -2.44 -14.94
N PHE A 304 -4.95 -2.12 -13.66
CA PHE A 304 -5.75 -1.12 -12.96
C PHE A 304 -4.89 0.09 -12.61
N VAL A 305 -5.46 1.29 -12.74
CA VAL A 305 -4.78 2.57 -12.48
C VAL A 305 -5.63 3.45 -11.57
N PHE A 306 -5.02 4.39 -10.85
CA PHE A 306 -5.75 5.34 -10.02
C PHE A 306 -6.79 6.11 -10.85
N PHE A 307 -8.04 6.03 -10.40
CA PHE A 307 -9.15 6.74 -11.02
C PHE A 307 -9.06 8.21 -10.64
N ILE A 308 -8.41 9.00 -11.48
CA ILE A 308 -8.44 10.46 -11.36
C ILE A 308 -9.69 10.92 -12.12
N GLN A 309 -10.76 11.18 -11.39
CA GLN A 309 -11.86 11.98 -11.92
C GLN A 309 -11.26 13.37 -12.19
N ARG A 310 -11.00 13.70 -13.46
CA ARG A 310 -10.58 15.05 -13.85
C ARG A 310 -11.70 16.00 -13.41
N LEU A 311 -11.43 16.74 -12.34
CA LEU A 311 -12.20 17.92 -11.94
C LEU A 311 -11.98 19.04 -12.95
#